data_AF-A0A1H7TVG0-F1
#
_entry.id   AF-A0A1H7TVG0-F1
#
_cell.length_a   1.000
_cell.length_b   1.000
_cell.length_c   1.000
_cell.angle_alpha   90.00
_cell.angle_beta   90.00
_cell.angle_gamma   90.00
#
_symmetry.space_group_name_H-M   'P 1'
#
loop_
_entity.id
_entity.type
_entity.pdbx_description
1 polymer ?
#
loop_
_entity_poly.entity_id
_entity_poly.type
_entity_poly.pdbx_seq_one_letter_code
_entity_poly.pdbx_strand_id
1 'polypeptide(L)'
;MAAFKEQGFQERAALAAKAKQAAIEKLRAKPPVDEAVLAEQRKIAEARAAEQARVSAEKKAAREQAAAEKKAAREAAAEEARLAEEAKQKMRKVPTEAEMKAARDARYAARKARLKR
;
A
#
# COMPACT_ATOMS: atom_id res chain seq x y z
N MET A 1 10.72 12.06 55.22
CA MET A 1 10.25 11.24 54.08
C MET A 1 11.19 10.05 53.95
N ALA A 2 10.67 8.82 53.95
CA ALA A 2 11.52 7.64 53.80
C ALA A 2 12.05 7.56 52.36
N ALA A 3 13.36 7.45 52.21
CA ALA A 3 14.00 7.31 50.90
C ALA A 3 13.60 5.98 50.24
N PHE A 4 13.25 6.04 48.95
CA PHE A 4 12.94 4.86 48.14
C PHE A 4 14.16 3.95 48.06
N LYS A 5 13.98 2.68 48.41
CA LYS A 5 15.05 1.67 48.39
C LYS A 5 14.88 0.80 47.16
N GLU A 6 15.82 0.92 46.21
CA GLU A 6 15.82 0.09 45.00
C GLU A 6 16.13 -1.36 45.35
N GLN A 7 15.30 -2.28 44.87
CA GLN A 7 15.53 -3.71 45.07
C GLN A 7 16.75 -4.15 44.27
N GLY A 8 17.72 -4.76 44.95
CA GLY A 8 18.93 -5.29 44.32
C GLY A 8 18.63 -6.43 43.34
N PHE A 9 19.59 -6.78 42.48
CA PHE A 9 19.41 -7.86 41.49
C PHE A 9 19.01 -9.19 42.12
N GLN A 10 19.65 -9.56 43.25
CA GLN A 10 19.35 -10.80 43.97
C GLN A 10 17.92 -10.82 44.53
N GLU A 11 17.43 -9.69 45.04
CA GLU A 11 16.06 -9.56 45.54
C GLU A 11 15.04 -9.69 44.41
N ARG A 12 15.30 -9.06 43.25
CA ARG A 12 14.46 -9.21 42.06
C ARG A 12 14.46 -10.64 41.53
N ALA A 13 15.60 -11.32 41.50
CA ALA A 13 15.70 -12.72 41.08
C ALA A 13 14.91 -13.65 42.02
N ALA A 14 15.03 -13.44 43.34
CA ALA A 14 14.27 -14.19 44.34
C ALA A 14 12.75 -13.96 44.21
N LEU A 15 12.32 -12.71 43.97
CA LEU A 15 10.92 -12.38 43.73
C LEU A 15 10.38 -13.04 42.46
N ALA A 16 11.15 -13.03 41.37
CA ALA A 16 10.76 -13.70 40.13
C ALA A 16 10.64 -15.22 40.30
N ALA A 17 11.56 -15.84 41.05
CA ALA A 17 11.49 -17.27 41.37
C ALA A 17 10.23 -17.60 42.19
N LYS A 18 9.94 -16.82 43.23
CA LYS A 18 8.72 -16.95 44.04
C LYS A 18 7.45 -16.76 43.21
N ALA A 19 7.42 -15.77 42.32
CA ALA A 19 6.27 -15.53 41.44
C ALA A 19 6.02 -16.70 40.48
N LYS A 20 7.09 -17.29 39.92
CA LYS A 20 6.99 -18.49 39.08
C LYS A 20 6.47 -19.70 39.87
N GLN A 21 6.99 -19.93 41.07
CA GLN A 21 6.51 -21.02 41.94
C GLN A 21 5.04 -20.84 42.27
N ALA A 22 4.63 -19.64 42.70
CA ALA A 22 3.23 -19.34 42.99
C ALA A 22 2.32 -19.49 41.75
N ALA A 23 2.79 -19.13 40.55
CA ALA A 23 2.04 -19.33 39.31
C ALA A 23 1.86 -20.82 38.98
N ILE A 24 2.90 -21.64 39.18
CA ILE A 24 2.84 -23.09 38.96
C ILE A 24 1.90 -23.74 39.99
N GLU A 25 1.98 -23.35 41.25
CA GLU A 25 1.09 -23.85 42.30
C GLU A 25 -0.37 -23.50 42.01
N LYS A 26 -0.65 -22.26 41.60
CA LYS A 26 -1.99 -21.83 41.16
C LYS A 26 -2.49 -22.63 39.95
N LEU A 27 -1.60 -22.95 39.01
CA LEU A 27 -1.96 -23.76 37.85
C LEU A 27 -2.27 -25.21 38.25
N ARG A 28 -1.47 -25.80 39.15
CA ARG A 28 -1.70 -27.15 39.68
C ARG A 28 -2.97 -27.25 40.52
N ALA A 29 -3.28 -26.20 41.29
CA ALA A 29 -4.48 -26.11 42.11
C ALA A 29 -5.74 -25.74 41.31
N LYS A 30 -5.60 -25.39 40.02
CA LYS A 30 -6.75 -25.03 39.18
C LYS A 30 -7.60 -26.28 38.93
N PRO A 31 -8.91 -26.26 39.25
CA PRO A 31 -9.77 -27.40 38.96
C PRO A 31 -9.86 -27.61 37.44
N PRO A 32 -10.05 -28.88 36.99
CA PRO A 32 -10.31 -29.16 35.59
C PRO A 32 -11.55 -28.37 35.15
N VAL A 33 -11.47 -27.74 33.98
CA VAL A 33 -12.61 -27.04 33.40
C VAL A 33 -13.60 -28.07 32.92
N ASP A 34 -14.87 -27.87 33.23
CA ASP A 34 -15.98 -28.73 32.79
C ASP A 34 -15.96 -28.89 31.25
N GLU A 35 -16.10 -30.13 30.79
CA GLU A 35 -16.12 -30.49 29.37
C GLU A 35 -17.25 -29.77 28.62
N ALA A 36 -18.39 -29.50 29.28
CA ALA A 36 -19.48 -28.73 28.69
C ALA A 36 -19.07 -27.29 28.38
N VAL A 37 -18.33 -26.65 29.29
CA VAL A 37 -17.82 -25.28 29.12
C VAL A 37 -16.75 -25.22 28.04
N LEU A 38 -15.87 -26.23 27.97
CA LEU A 38 -14.88 -26.34 26.90
C LEU A 38 -15.54 -26.53 25.51
N ALA A 39 -16.59 -27.35 25.44
CA ALA A 39 -17.34 -27.54 24.21
C ALA A 39 -18.05 -26.25 23.76
N GLU A 40 -18.62 -25.48 24.69
CA GLU A 40 -19.22 -24.17 24.39
C GLU A 40 -18.17 -23.17 23.89
N GLN A 41 -17.01 -23.08 24.56
CA GLN A 41 -15.91 -22.21 24.12
C GLN A 41 -15.41 -22.56 22.72
N ARG A 42 -15.29 -23.86 22.40
CA ARG A 42 -14.91 -24.32 21.06
C ARG A 42 -15.94 -23.89 20.01
N LYS A 43 -17.24 -24.09 20.27
CA LYS A 43 -18.31 -23.65 19.37
C LYS A 43 -18.28 -22.14 19.13
N ILE A 44 -18.06 -21.35 20.17
CA ILE A 44 -17.94 -19.88 20.06
C ILE A 44 -16.70 -19.51 19.24
N ALA A 45 -15.56 -20.18 19.46
CA ALA A 45 -14.34 -19.94 18.72
C ALA A 45 -14.49 -20.30 17.23
N GLU A 46 -15.12 -21.43 16.92
CA GLU A 46 -15.42 -21.86 15.56
C GLU A 46 -16.37 -20.88 14.85
N ALA A 47 -17.43 -20.44 15.51
CA ALA A 47 -18.36 -19.44 14.95
C ALA A 47 -17.64 -18.11 14.65
N ARG A 48 -16.79 -17.64 15.57
CA ARG A 48 -15.97 -16.43 15.35
C ARG A 48 -14.97 -16.60 14.21
N ALA A 49 -14.32 -17.76 14.12
CA ALA A 49 -13.37 -18.05 13.05
C ALA A 49 -14.06 -18.09 11.68
N ALA A 50 -15.25 -18.70 11.60
CA ALA A 50 -16.05 -18.73 10.39
C ALA A 50 -16.45 -17.31 9.96
N GLU A 51 -16.94 -16.48 10.90
CA GLU A 51 -17.32 -15.10 10.61
C GLU A 51 -16.11 -14.25 10.16
N GLN A 52 -14.98 -14.37 10.85
CA GLN A 52 -13.74 -13.69 10.45
C GLN A 52 -13.28 -14.12 9.05
N ALA A 53 -13.40 -15.41 8.72
CA ALA A 53 -13.08 -15.90 7.39
C ALA A 53 -13.96 -15.24 6.32
N ARG A 54 -15.28 -15.16 6.53
CA ARG A 54 -16.22 -14.49 5.62
C ARG A 54 -15.89 -13.01 5.44
N VAL A 55 -15.76 -12.28 6.54
CA VAL A 55 -15.43 -10.84 6.51
C VAL A 55 -14.08 -10.59 5.85
N SER A 56 -13.09 -11.45 6.07
CA SER A 56 -11.77 -11.33 5.43
C SER A 56 -11.84 -11.57 3.92
N ALA A 57 -12.64 -12.53 3.46
CA ALA A 57 -12.84 -12.81 2.05
C ALA A 57 -13.53 -11.64 1.34
N GLU A 58 -14.58 -11.08 1.94
CA GLU A 58 -15.27 -9.90 1.40
C GLU A 58 -14.35 -8.68 1.33
N LYS A 59 -13.58 -8.41 2.40
CA LYS A 59 -12.60 -7.32 2.40
C LYS A 59 -11.52 -7.51 1.34
N LYS A 60 -11.08 -8.75 1.10
CA LYS A 60 -10.09 -9.05 0.06
C LYS A 60 -10.66 -8.77 -1.32
N ALA A 61 -11.89 -9.24 -1.60
CA ALA A 61 -12.57 -8.97 -2.87
C ALA A 61 -12.76 -7.46 -3.12
N ALA A 62 -13.22 -6.70 -2.11
CA ALA A 62 -13.38 -5.26 -2.23
C ALA A 62 -12.04 -4.53 -2.47
N ARG A 63 -10.96 -4.97 -1.81
CA ARG A 63 -9.62 -4.40 -2.03
C ARG A 63 -9.09 -4.70 -3.43
N GLU A 64 -9.32 -5.89 -3.94
CA GLU A 64 -8.91 -6.27 -5.30
C GLU A 64 -9.65 -5.46 -6.36
N GLN A 65 -10.96 -5.25 -6.19
CA GLN A 65 -11.75 -4.37 -7.06
C GLN A 65 -11.25 -2.93 -7.03
N ALA A 66 -11.08 -2.35 -5.84
CA ALA A 66 -10.57 -0.99 -5.69
C ALA A 66 -9.15 -0.83 -6.27
N ALA A 67 -8.30 -1.85 -6.13
CA ALA A 67 -6.96 -1.84 -6.72
C ALA A 67 -7.02 -1.90 -8.26
N ALA A 68 -7.90 -2.71 -8.83
CA ALA A 68 -8.11 -2.81 -10.26
C ALA A 68 -8.63 -1.49 -10.85
N GLU A 69 -9.64 -0.87 -10.23
CA GLU A 69 -10.17 0.44 -10.63
C GLU A 69 -9.10 1.53 -10.57
N LYS A 70 -8.34 1.58 -9.48
CA LYS A 70 -7.24 2.54 -9.33
C LYS A 70 -6.14 2.33 -10.38
N LYS A 71 -5.84 1.09 -10.74
CA LYS A 71 -4.88 0.78 -11.78
C LYS A 71 -5.40 1.24 -13.15
N ALA A 72 -6.64 0.93 -13.49
CA ALA A 72 -7.28 1.38 -14.73
C ALA A 72 -7.31 2.92 -14.83
N ALA A 73 -7.67 3.62 -13.75
CA ALA A 73 -7.67 5.08 -13.72
C ALA A 73 -6.26 5.68 -13.91
N ARG A 74 -5.24 5.05 -13.33
CA ARG A 74 -3.84 5.47 -13.51
C ARG A 74 -3.35 5.23 -14.93
N GLU A 75 -3.70 4.11 -15.53
CA GLU A 75 -3.34 3.79 -16.92
C GLU A 75 -4.01 4.77 -17.88
N ALA A 76 -5.31 5.05 -17.70
CA ALA A 76 -6.02 6.06 -18.48
C ALA A 76 -5.37 7.45 -18.36
N ALA A 77 -5.05 7.90 -17.14
CA ALA A 77 -4.38 9.19 -16.93
C ALA A 77 -2.96 9.22 -17.54
N ALA A 78 -2.23 8.10 -17.52
CA ALA A 78 -0.91 8.01 -18.12
C ALA A 78 -0.97 8.07 -19.66
N GLU A 79 -1.95 7.41 -20.27
CA GLU A 79 -2.17 7.47 -21.72
C GLU A 79 -2.60 8.87 -22.17
N GLU A 80 -3.51 9.53 -21.43
CA GLU A 80 -3.87 10.93 -21.70
C GLU A 80 -2.66 11.86 -21.59
N ALA A 81 -1.81 11.68 -20.57
CA ALA A 81 -0.60 12.46 -20.41
C ALA A 81 0.39 12.23 -21.56
N ARG A 82 0.53 10.99 -22.03
CA ARG A 82 1.37 10.63 -23.18
C ARG A 82 0.87 11.28 -24.48
N LEU A 83 -0.43 11.19 -24.75
CA LEU A 83 -1.05 11.82 -25.91
C LEU A 83 -0.88 13.35 -25.89
N ALA A 84 -1.04 13.96 -24.72
CA ALA A 84 -0.83 15.40 -24.54
C ALA A 84 0.65 15.78 -24.73
N GLU A 85 1.60 14.95 -24.28
CA GLU A 85 3.02 15.18 -24.52
C GLU A 85 3.37 15.03 -26.01
N GLU A 86 2.86 14.00 -26.68
CA GLU A 86 3.08 13.78 -28.11
C GLU A 86 2.52 14.93 -28.95
N ALA A 87 1.33 15.43 -28.59
CA ALA A 87 0.75 16.62 -29.22
C ALA A 87 1.64 17.85 -29.02
N LYS A 88 2.15 18.08 -27.80
CA LYS A 88 3.10 19.16 -27.52
C LYS A 88 4.39 18.99 -28.31
N GLN A 89 4.94 17.79 -28.41
CA GLN A 89 6.14 17.54 -29.20
C GLN A 89 5.91 17.80 -30.69
N LYS A 90 4.75 17.40 -31.24
CA LYS A 90 4.36 17.71 -32.63
C LYS A 90 4.26 19.23 -32.86
N MET A 91 3.71 19.99 -31.92
CA MET A 91 3.65 21.45 -32.02
C MET A 91 5.01 22.14 -31.84
N ARG A 92 5.93 21.53 -31.06
CA ARG A 92 7.30 22.05 -30.86
C ARG A 92 8.25 21.78 -32.01
N LYS A 93 7.89 20.93 -32.98
CA LYS A 93 8.59 20.81 -34.27
C LYS A 93 8.34 22.07 -35.11
N VAL A 94 8.83 23.20 -34.62
CA VAL A 94 8.95 24.44 -35.39
C VAL A 94 10.09 24.22 -36.39
N PRO A 95 9.89 24.53 -37.69
CA PRO A 95 10.94 24.39 -38.68
C PRO A 95 12.19 25.14 -38.26
N THR A 96 13.35 24.52 -38.43
CA THR A 96 14.65 25.13 -38.16
C THR A 96 14.88 26.35 -39.08
N GLU A 97 15.76 27.27 -38.68
CA GLU A 97 16.10 28.45 -39.50
C GLU A 97 16.60 28.06 -40.90
N ALA A 98 17.29 26.92 -41.02
CA ALA A 98 17.76 26.37 -42.28
C ALA A 98 16.58 25.95 -43.19
N GLU A 99 15.58 25.27 -42.64
CA GLU A 99 14.36 24.88 -43.38
C GLU A 99 13.53 26.13 -43.78
N MET A 100 13.42 27.12 -42.90
CA MET A 100 12.76 28.39 -43.20
C MET A 100 13.50 29.20 -44.28
N LYS A 101 14.84 29.16 -44.30
CA LYS A 101 15.64 29.79 -45.36
C LYS A 101 15.48 29.05 -46.69
N ALA A 102 15.57 27.73 -46.69
CA ALA A 102 15.33 26.91 -47.89
C ALA A 102 13.92 27.16 -48.47
N ALA A 103 12.89 27.25 -47.62
CA ALA A 103 11.54 27.60 -48.05
C ALA A 103 11.45 29.01 -48.65
N ARG A 104 12.14 30.00 -48.08
CA ARG A 104 12.20 31.38 -48.63
C ARG A 104 12.91 31.41 -49.98
N ASP A 105 14.06 30.74 -50.09
CA ASP A 105 14.85 30.70 -51.32
C ASP A 105 14.08 29.99 -52.44
N ALA A 106 13.39 28.89 -52.14
CA ALA A 106 12.49 28.21 -53.08
C ALA A 106 11.34 29.12 -53.55
N ARG A 107 10.71 29.88 -52.63
CA ARG A 107 9.67 30.87 -52.98
C ARG A 107 10.22 32.00 -53.85
N TYR A 108 11.42 32.48 -53.54
CA TYR A 108 12.06 33.54 -54.31
C TYR A 108 12.43 33.06 -55.72
N ALA A 109 13.00 31.86 -55.84
CA ALA A 109 13.30 31.23 -57.11
C ALA A 109 12.03 31.03 -57.97
N ALA A 110 10.95 30.51 -57.38
CA ALA A 110 9.66 30.34 -58.07
C ALA A 110 9.08 31.68 -58.54
N ARG A 111 9.13 32.73 -57.70
CA ARG A 111 8.70 34.08 -58.08
C ARG A 111 9.55 34.64 -59.23
N LYS A 112 10.86 34.49 -59.15
CA LYS A 112 11.80 34.95 -60.20
C LYS A 112 11.57 34.22 -61.51
N ALA A 113 11.31 32.91 -61.47
CA ALA A 113 10.98 32.11 -62.64
C ALA A 113 9.65 32.55 -63.29
N ARG A 114 8.65 32.96 -62.48
CA ARG A 114 7.39 33.53 -62.98
C ARG A 114 7.55 34.91 -63.60
N LEU A 115 8.53 35.71 -63.15
CA LEU A 115 8.79 37.06 -63.65
C LEU A 115 9.73 37.09 -64.85
N LYS A 116 10.55 36.05 -65.03
CA LYS A 116 11.42 35.86 -66.20
C LYS A 116 10.74 35.16 -67.37
N ARG A 117 9.53 34.67 -67.17
CA ARG A 117 8.66 34.10 -68.19
C ARG A 117 7.63 35.15 -68.58
#